data_AF-A0A1B3MRR0-F1
#
_entry.id   AF-A0A1B3MRR0-F1
#
_cell.length_a   1.000
_cell.length_b   1.000
_cell.length_c   1.000
_cell.angle_alpha   90.00
_cell.angle_beta   90.00
_cell.angle_gamma   90.00
#
_symmetry.space_group_name_H-M   'P 1'
#
loop_
_entity.id
_entity.type
_entity.pdbx_description
1 polymer ?
#
loop_
_entity_poly.entity_id
_entity_poly.type
_entity_poly.pdbx_seq_one_letter_code
_entity_poly.pdbx_strand_id
1 'polypeptide(L)'
;MILTAALRAFPSLFHGAALRLLFKTLALTLLIFVALGGGIWAGFHALRLHYGWGGGGLAEATATALAVVALGWLLFRATAMAVMGLFADDIIEAVERQSYPDAAATARPVGWARSGRYALASLRRTLGWNLLALPAYLLLLVTGVGTIALFLALNAYLLGRDMADMVEPRHPALPPIGRGSRWLMGLLSAIAFLVPLANLLAPIWSAAMAVHMLHGQRKSA
;
A
#
# COMPACT_ATOMS: atom_id res chain seq x y z
N MET A 1 -18.33 14.84 5.63
CA MET A 1 -18.44 13.38 5.44
C MET A 1 -17.09 12.71 5.15
N ILE A 2 -16.30 13.19 4.19
CA ILE A 2 -14.98 12.58 3.88
C ILE A 2 -13.91 12.94 4.92
N LEU A 3 -13.87 14.21 5.36
CA LEU A 3 -12.98 14.65 6.44
C LEU A 3 -13.26 13.92 7.77
N THR A 4 -14.54 13.68 8.07
CA THR A 4 -14.95 12.92 9.25
C THR A 4 -14.65 11.42 9.15
N ALA A 5 -14.68 10.83 7.95
CA ALA A 5 -14.22 9.46 7.72
C ALA A 5 -12.70 9.34 7.86
N ALA A 6 -11.95 10.29 7.30
CA ALA A 6 -10.49 10.37 7.42
C ALA A 6 -10.03 10.51 8.88
N LEU A 7 -10.70 11.37 9.67
CA LEU A 7 -10.42 11.55 11.10
C LEU A 7 -10.87 10.36 11.95
N ARG A 8 -11.95 9.65 11.56
CA ARG A 8 -12.38 8.42 12.26
C ARG A 8 -11.51 7.20 11.95
N ALA A 9 -10.78 7.21 10.83
CA ALA A 9 -9.82 6.15 10.50
C ALA A 9 -8.51 6.27 11.31
N PHE A 10 -8.21 7.43 11.89
CA PHE A 10 -6.98 7.65 12.67
C PHE A 10 -6.89 6.77 13.94
N PRO A 11 -7.93 6.67 14.78
CA PRO A 11 -7.95 5.75 15.93
C PRO A 11 -7.78 4.28 15.52
N SER A 12 -8.28 3.89 14.35
CA SER A 12 -8.19 2.53 13.81
C SER A 12 -6.74 2.11 13.53
N LEU A 13 -5.82 3.06 13.31
CA LEU A 13 -4.38 2.81 13.15
C LEU A 13 -3.72 2.31 14.45
N PHE A 14 -4.26 2.68 15.62
CA PHE A 14 -3.69 2.36 16.93
C PHE A 14 -4.33 1.13 17.58
N HIS A 15 -5.22 0.42 16.89
CA HIS A 15 -5.83 -0.77 17.46
C HIS A 15 -4.93 -2.00 17.40
N GLY A 16 -5.04 -2.86 18.42
CA GLY A 16 -4.20 -4.06 18.56
C GLY A 16 -4.27 -5.06 17.40
N ALA A 17 -5.28 -5.01 16.54
CA ALA A 17 -5.32 -5.80 15.30
C ALA A 17 -4.47 -5.16 14.19
N ALA A 18 -4.63 -3.86 13.95
CA ALA A 18 -3.81 -3.08 13.02
C ALA A 18 -2.34 -3.06 13.45
N LEU A 19 -2.06 -2.93 14.75
CA LEU A 19 -0.71 -2.99 15.32
C LEU A 19 -0.12 -4.41 15.28
N ARG A 20 -0.90 -5.47 15.54
CA ARG A 20 -0.42 -6.86 15.35
C ARG A 20 -0.07 -7.12 13.90
N LEU A 21 -0.88 -6.59 12.98
CA LEU A 21 -0.63 -6.73 11.56
C LEU A 21 0.61 -5.93 11.13
N LEU A 22 0.71 -4.66 11.53
CA LEU A 22 1.89 -3.82 11.35
C LEU A 22 3.14 -4.49 11.90
N PHE A 23 3.04 -5.13 13.07
CA PHE A 23 4.15 -5.85 13.66
C PHE A 23 4.52 -7.11 12.85
N LYS A 24 3.54 -7.89 12.37
CA LYS A 24 3.80 -9.04 11.50
C LYS A 24 4.49 -8.61 10.20
N THR A 25 4.05 -7.53 9.60
CA THR A 25 4.59 -7.03 8.33
C THR A 25 5.98 -6.42 8.52
N LEU A 26 6.18 -5.66 9.60
CA LEU A 26 7.49 -5.16 10.00
C LEU A 26 8.46 -6.30 10.34
N ALA A 27 8.01 -7.30 11.11
CA ALA A 27 8.82 -8.46 11.46
C ALA A 27 9.21 -9.30 10.24
N LEU A 28 8.28 -9.53 9.31
CA LEU A 28 8.57 -10.22 8.05
C LEU A 28 9.57 -9.42 7.20
N THR A 29 9.39 -8.10 7.11
CA THR A 29 10.31 -7.21 6.39
C THR A 29 11.70 -7.29 7.01
N LEU A 30 11.80 -7.20 8.34
CA LEU A 30 13.06 -7.28 9.07
C LEU A 30 13.74 -8.64 8.88
N LEU A 31 12.97 -9.74 8.92
CA LEU A 31 13.47 -11.09 8.68
C LEU A 31 14.08 -11.22 7.27
N ILE A 32 13.40 -10.71 6.25
CA ILE A 32 13.90 -10.70 4.86
C ILE A 32 15.20 -9.89 4.77
N PHE A 33 15.26 -8.73 5.44
CA PHE A 33 16.47 -7.90 5.47
C PHE A 33 17.65 -8.60 6.16
N VAL A 34 17.42 -9.27 7.27
CA VAL A 34 18.45 -10.04 7.97
C VAL A 34 18.93 -11.20 7.12
N ALA A 35 18.03 -11.94 6.48
CA ALA A 35 18.38 -13.06 5.60
C ALA A 35 19.19 -12.59 4.38
N LEU A 36 18.75 -11.51 3.73
CA LEU A 36 19.47 -10.94 2.57
C LEU A 36 20.80 -10.31 2.96
N GLY A 37 20.84 -9.56 4.05
CA GLY A 37 22.08 -8.98 4.56
C GLY A 37 23.10 -10.04 4.93
N GLY A 38 22.67 -11.11 5.61
CA GLY A 38 23.51 -12.26 5.91
C GLY A 38 23.99 -12.98 4.65
N GLY A 39 23.11 -13.19 3.66
CA GLY A 39 23.46 -13.83 2.39
C GLY A 39 24.47 -13.01 1.56
N ILE A 40 24.27 -11.69 1.48
CA ILE A 40 25.19 -10.77 0.79
C ILE A 40 26.54 -10.73 1.50
N TRP A 41 26.54 -10.66 2.83
CA TRP A 41 27.78 -10.69 3.61
C TRP A 41 28.54 -12.00 3.38
N ALA A 42 27.86 -13.15 3.46
CA ALA A 42 28.45 -14.46 3.17
C ALA A 42 29.00 -14.55 1.74
N GLY A 43 28.29 -13.95 0.77
CA GLY A 43 28.74 -13.85 -0.62
C GLY A 43 30.02 -13.02 -0.76
N PHE A 44 30.08 -11.83 -0.17
CA PHE A 44 31.29 -11.01 -0.17
C PHE A 44 32.44 -11.69 0.56
N HIS A 45 32.16 -12.37 1.66
CA HIS A 45 33.16 -13.13 2.42
C HIS A 45 33.76 -14.28 1.58
N ALA A 46 32.92 -15.06 0.91
CA ALA A 46 33.35 -16.13 0.01
C ALA A 46 34.17 -15.58 -1.17
N LEU A 47 33.73 -14.46 -1.77
CA LEU A 47 34.47 -13.80 -2.86
C LEU A 47 35.85 -13.31 -2.40
N ARG A 48 35.93 -12.68 -1.22
CA ARG A 48 37.21 -12.21 -0.68
C ARG A 48 38.18 -13.37 -0.48
N LEU A 49 37.70 -14.48 0.11
CA LEU A 49 38.51 -15.68 0.32
C LEU A 49 38.95 -16.31 -1.00
N HIS A 50 38.08 -16.32 -2.02
CA HIS A 50 38.38 -16.89 -3.33
C HIS A 50 39.41 -16.08 -4.13
N TYR A 51 39.30 -14.74 -4.12
CA TYR A 51 40.21 -13.85 -4.86
C TYR A 51 41.40 -13.32 -4.05
N GLY A 52 41.50 -13.66 -2.76
CA GLY A 52 42.60 -13.24 -1.89
C GLY A 52 42.64 -11.74 -1.60
N TRP A 53 41.52 -11.03 -1.70
CA TRP A 53 41.48 -9.57 -1.50
C TRP A 53 41.72 -9.17 -0.03
N GLY A 54 42.49 -8.11 0.18
CA GLY A 54 42.69 -7.47 1.49
C GLY A 54 41.54 -6.53 1.86
N GLY A 55 41.43 -6.17 3.15
CA GLY A 55 40.41 -5.22 3.65
C GLY A 55 39.73 -5.63 4.97
N GLY A 56 39.83 -6.91 5.36
CA GLY A 56 39.29 -7.44 6.62
C GLY A 56 37.76 -7.38 6.70
N GLY A 57 37.22 -7.75 7.88
CA GLY A 57 35.76 -7.79 8.09
C GLY A 57 35.07 -6.43 8.01
N LEU A 58 35.80 -5.31 8.23
CA LEU A 58 35.26 -3.97 8.12
C LEU A 58 34.96 -3.57 6.66
N ALA A 59 35.81 -3.95 5.70
CA ALA A 59 35.55 -3.70 4.28
C ALA A 59 34.36 -4.52 3.78
N GLU A 60 34.25 -5.79 4.18
CA GLU A 60 33.09 -6.65 3.89
C GLU A 60 31.80 -6.09 4.50
N ALA A 61 31.86 -5.66 5.76
CA ALA A 61 30.72 -5.04 6.44
C ALA A 61 30.28 -3.75 5.75
N THR A 62 31.22 -2.93 5.28
CA THR A 62 30.92 -1.67 4.57
C THR A 62 30.30 -1.94 3.19
N ALA A 63 30.88 -2.85 2.41
CA ALA A 63 30.34 -3.25 1.10
C ALA A 63 28.94 -3.87 1.25
N THR A 64 28.76 -4.71 2.26
CA THR A 64 27.45 -5.30 2.57
C THR A 64 26.45 -4.24 3.02
N ALA A 65 26.84 -3.30 3.89
CA ALA A 65 25.96 -2.22 4.33
C ALA A 65 25.51 -1.36 3.16
N LEU A 66 26.41 -0.98 2.25
CA LEU A 66 26.06 -0.21 1.05
C LEU A 66 25.11 -0.99 0.12
N ALA A 67 25.39 -2.28 -0.12
CA ALA A 67 24.53 -3.15 -0.92
C ALA A 67 23.14 -3.32 -0.27
N VAL A 68 23.08 -3.56 1.04
CA VAL A 68 21.83 -3.70 1.81
C VAL A 68 21.06 -2.38 1.88
N VAL A 69 21.71 -1.22 1.91
CA VAL A 69 21.01 0.07 1.86
C VAL A 69 20.40 0.30 0.47
N ALA A 70 21.17 0.04 -0.60
CA ALA A 70 20.69 0.18 -1.98
C ALA A 70 19.55 -0.82 -2.30
N LEU A 71 19.75 -2.09 -1.95
CA LEU A 71 18.71 -3.13 -2.06
C LEU A 71 17.56 -2.85 -1.11
N GLY A 72 17.84 -2.33 0.08
CA GLY A 72 16.85 -2.00 1.10
C GLY A 72 15.89 -0.93 0.64
N TRP A 73 16.36 0.07 -0.11
CA TRP A 73 15.48 1.04 -0.77
C TRP A 73 14.49 0.38 -1.74
N LEU A 74 14.95 -0.59 -2.53
CA LEU A 74 14.13 -1.30 -3.51
C LEU A 74 13.19 -2.31 -2.84
N LEU A 75 13.71 -3.09 -1.88
CA LEU A 75 13.02 -4.13 -1.14
C LEU A 75 11.97 -3.53 -0.23
N PHE A 76 12.24 -2.42 0.44
CA PHE A 76 11.24 -1.73 1.26
C PHE A 76 9.98 -1.40 0.45
N ARG A 77 10.15 -0.89 -0.78
CA ARG A 77 9.01 -0.58 -1.66
C ARG A 77 8.28 -1.84 -2.14
N ALA A 78 9.02 -2.88 -2.50
CA ALA A 78 8.47 -4.17 -2.94
C ALA A 78 7.73 -4.90 -1.80
N THR A 79 8.27 -4.89 -0.59
CA THR A 79 7.67 -5.50 0.60
C THR A 79 6.42 -4.74 1.04
N ALA A 80 6.43 -3.39 1.02
CA ALA A 80 5.24 -2.60 1.29
C ALA A 80 4.08 -2.92 0.30
N MET A 81 4.39 -3.09 -0.99
CA MET A 81 3.42 -3.50 -2.01
C MET A 81 2.91 -4.94 -1.80
N ALA A 82 3.80 -5.88 -1.46
CA ALA A 82 3.43 -7.27 -1.18
C ALA A 82 2.54 -7.38 0.08
N VAL A 83 2.86 -6.61 1.11
CA VAL A 83 2.06 -6.49 2.34
C VAL A 83 0.67 -5.91 2.03
N MET A 84 0.61 -4.87 1.22
CA MET A 84 -0.66 -4.31 0.72
C MET A 84 -1.52 -5.36 0.01
N GLY A 85 -0.91 -6.16 -0.88
CA GLY A 85 -1.62 -7.19 -1.63
C GLY A 85 -2.08 -8.38 -0.77
N LEU A 86 -1.32 -8.74 0.28
CA LEU A 86 -1.61 -9.88 1.13
C LEU A 86 -2.57 -9.58 2.28
N PHE A 87 -2.59 -8.34 2.77
CA PHE A 87 -3.27 -8.00 4.03
C PHE A 87 -4.38 -6.96 3.91
N ALA A 88 -4.69 -6.45 2.70
CA ALA A 88 -5.81 -5.53 2.50
C ALA A 88 -7.14 -6.12 2.97
N ASP A 89 -7.39 -7.40 2.69
CA ASP A 89 -8.62 -8.10 3.10
C ASP A 89 -8.71 -8.24 4.64
N ASP A 90 -7.60 -8.57 5.30
CA ASP A 90 -7.52 -8.67 6.77
C ASP A 90 -7.75 -7.32 7.46
N ILE A 91 -7.23 -6.23 6.88
CA ILE A 91 -7.43 -4.86 7.40
C ILE A 91 -8.91 -4.50 7.32
N ILE A 92 -9.54 -4.76 6.18
CA ILE A 92 -10.96 -4.48 5.97
C ILE A 92 -11.80 -5.25 6.98
N GLU A 93 -11.57 -6.55 7.13
CA GLU A 93 -12.29 -7.39 8.09
C GLU A 93 -12.10 -6.92 9.54
N ALA A 94 -10.87 -6.54 9.93
CA ALA A 94 -10.59 -6.03 11.26
C ALA A 94 -11.35 -4.71 11.55
N VAL A 95 -11.37 -3.78 10.58
CA VAL A 95 -12.07 -2.50 10.71
C VAL A 95 -13.59 -2.70 10.73
N GLU A 96 -14.12 -3.60 9.90
CA GLU A 96 -15.54 -3.97 9.86
C GLU A 96 -15.99 -4.52 11.22
N ARG A 97 -15.29 -5.52 11.77
CA ARG A 97 -15.65 -6.14 13.06
C ARG A 97 -15.70 -5.14 14.20
N GLN A 98 -14.85 -4.13 14.14
CA GLN A 98 -14.69 -3.18 15.21
C GLN A 98 -15.67 -2.01 15.13
N SER A 99 -15.83 -1.44 13.93
CA SER A 99 -16.64 -0.23 13.74
C SER A 99 -18.07 -0.51 13.30
N TYR A 100 -18.32 -1.69 12.71
CA TYR A 100 -19.59 -2.10 12.14
C TYR A 100 -19.84 -3.61 12.38
N PRO A 101 -19.95 -4.07 13.64
CA PRO A 101 -20.04 -5.49 13.98
C PRO A 101 -21.20 -6.22 13.27
N ASP A 102 -22.34 -5.55 13.08
CA ASP A 102 -23.49 -6.11 12.35
C ASP A 102 -23.18 -6.32 10.85
N ALA A 103 -22.38 -5.43 10.25
CA ALA A 103 -21.98 -5.56 8.85
C ALA A 103 -20.93 -6.65 8.66
N ALA A 104 -20.02 -6.82 9.63
CA ALA A 104 -19.00 -7.87 9.62
C ALA A 104 -19.61 -9.28 9.66
N ALA A 105 -20.75 -9.46 10.34
CA ALA A 105 -21.48 -10.74 10.38
C ALA A 105 -22.10 -11.13 9.02
N THR A 106 -22.37 -10.15 8.16
CA THR A 106 -22.96 -10.34 6.82
C THR A 106 -21.96 -10.27 5.68
N ALA A 107 -20.68 -10.00 5.97
CA ALA A 107 -19.64 -9.82 4.97
C ALA A 107 -19.39 -11.14 4.21
N ARG A 108 -19.39 -11.08 2.88
CA ARG A 108 -19.04 -12.24 2.06
C ARG A 108 -17.52 -12.33 1.91
N PRO A 109 -16.90 -13.50 2.19
CA PRO A 109 -15.47 -13.66 1.98
C PRO A 109 -15.16 -13.51 0.49
N VAL A 110 -14.22 -12.63 0.17
CA VAL A 110 -13.69 -12.49 -1.19
C VAL A 110 -12.67 -13.62 -1.36
N GLY A 111 -13.06 -14.70 -2.02
CA GLY A 111 -12.13 -15.83 -2.23
C GLY A 111 -10.89 -15.40 -3.04
N TRP A 112 -9.75 -16.05 -2.77
CA TRP A 112 -8.44 -15.79 -3.38
C TRP A 112 -8.47 -15.63 -4.91
N ALA A 113 -9.27 -16.44 -5.61
CA ALA A 113 -9.42 -16.36 -7.07
C ALA A 113 -10.07 -15.04 -7.54
N ARG A 114 -10.98 -14.48 -6.74
CA ARG A 114 -11.65 -13.21 -7.04
C ARG A 114 -10.73 -12.03 -6.73
N SER A 115 -10.00 -12.08 -5.61
CA SER A 115 -8.95 -11.10 -5.28
C SER A 115 -7.86 -11.05 -6.36
N GLY A 116 -7.43 -12.20 -6.90
CA GLY A 116 -6.48 -12.27 -8.03
C GLY A 116 -7.00 -11.61 -9.31
N ARG A 117 -8.29 -11.78 -9.65
CA ARG A 117 -8.90 -11.10 -10.81
C ARG A 117 -8.95 -9.58 -10.63
N TYR A 118 -9.27 -9.10 -9.42
CA TYR A 118 -9.25 -7.67 -9.13
C TYR A 118 -7.85 -7.08 -9.18
N ALA A 119 -6.86 -7.79 -8.64
CA ALA A 119 -5.45 -7.40 -8.72
C ALA A 119 -4.98 -7.30 -10.18
N LEU A 120 -5.30 -8.27 -11.03
CA LEU A 120 -4.94 -8.23 -12.44
C LEU A 120 -5.66 -7.11 -13.21
N ALA A 121 -6.94 -6.89 -12.91
CA ALA A 121 -7.70 -5.79 -13.51
C ALA A 121 -7.17 -4.42 -13.08
N SER A 122 -6.74 -4.28 -11.82
CA SER A 122 -6.06 -3.10 -11.30
C SER A 122 -4.72 -2.89 -12.00
N LEU A 123 -3.86 -3.91 -12.06
CA LEU A 123 -2.57 -3.86 -12.75
C LEU A 123 -2.71 -3.40 -14.21
N ARG A 124 -3.62 -4.03 -14.95
CA ARG A 124 -3.88 -3.66 -16.36
C ARG A 124 -4.34 -2.21 -16.50
N ARG A 125 -5.23 -1.76 -15.61
CA ARG A 125 -5.74 -0.38 -15.60
C ARG A 125 -4.62 0.60 -15.29
N THR A 126 -3.83 0.34 -14.26
CA THR A 126 -2.70 1.18 -13.85
C THR A 126 -1.68 1.29 -14.97
N LEU A 127 -1.28 0.17 -15.58
CA LEU A 127 -0.35 0.16 -16.71
C LEU A 127 -0.92 0.94 -17.90
N GLY A 128 -2.17 0.67 -18.30
CA GLY A 128 -2.79 1.34 -19.44
C GLY A 128 -2.90 2.85 -19.26
N TRP A 129 -3.37 3.31 -18.10
CA TRP A 129 -3.50 4.74 -17.80
C TRP A 129 -2.15 5.45 -17.66
N ASN A 130 -1.15 4.82 -17.04
CA ASN A 130 0.18 5.42 -16.96
C ASN A 130 0.84 5.52 -18.34
N LEU A 131 0.69 4.51 -19.20
CA LEU A 131 1.21 4.55 -20.56
C LEU A 131 0.54 5.65 -21.40
N LEU A 132 -0.78 5.83 -21.27
CA LEU A 132 -1.51 6.92 -21.92
C LEU A 132 -1.13 8.29 -21.36
N ALA A 133 -0.78 8.39 -20.08
CA ALA A 133 -0.39 9.64 -19.44
C ALA A 133 1.06 10.04 -19.72
N LEU A 134 1.93 9.14 -20.18
CA LEU A 134 3.35 9.43 -20.45
C LEU A 134 3.58 10.64 -21.36
N PRO A 135 2.92 10.76 -22.54
CA PRO A 135 3.10 11.94 -23.39
C PRO A 135 2.73 13.24 -22.66
N ALA A 136 1.66 13.20 -21.86
CA ALA A 136 1.20 14.35 -21.08
C ALA A 136 2.17 14.66 -19.92
N TYR A 137 2.75 13.65 -19.26
CA TYR A 137 3.79 13.85 -18.26
C TYR A 137 5.03 14.54 -18.85
N LEU A 138 5.48 14.12 -20.03
CA LEU A 138 6.61 14.74 -20.71
C LEU A 138 6.33 16.19 -21.09
N LEU A 139 5.14 16.47 -21.61
CA LEU A 139 4.74 17.82 -22.00
C LEU A 139 4.61 18.75 -20.77
N LEU A 140 4.00 18.26 -19.69
CA LEU A 140 3.80 19.02 -18.46
C LEU A 140 5.08 19.14 -17.62
N LEU A 141 6.15 18.43 -17.96
CA LEU A 141 7.44 18.55 -17.28
C LEU A 141 7.97 19.98 -17.35
N VAL A 142 7.75 20.65 -18.50
CA VAL A 142 8.14 22.05 -18.75
C VAL A 142 7.50 23.02 -17.74
N THR A 143 6.33 22.69 -17.20
CA THR A 143 5.60 23.54 -16.25
C THR A 143 6.04 23.37 -14.80
N GLY A 144 6.80 22.31 -14.48
CA GLY A 144 7.21 21.93 -13.12
C GLY A 144 6.06 21.40 -12.24
N VAL A 145 4.93 22.10 -12.18
CA VAL A 145 3.78 21.75 -11.33
C VAL A 145 2.78 20.82 -12.04
N GLY A 146 2.63 20.96 -13.36
CA GLY A 146 1.64 20.19 -14.14
C GLY A 146 1.84 18.69 -14.06
N THR A 147 3.10 18.23 -13.99
CA THR A 147 3.43 16.81 -13.86
C THR A 147 2.95 16.24 -12.53
N ILE A 148 3.17 16.97 -11.43
CA ILE A 148 2.72 16.57 -10.08
C ILE A 148 1.19 16.58 -10.01
N ALA A 149 0.54 17.60 -10.57
CA ALA A 149 -0.91 17.71 -10.61
C ALA A 149 -1.54 16.55 -11.40
N LEU A 150 -1.03 16.25 -12.59
CA LEU A 150 -1.49 15.12 -13.40
C LEU A 150 -1.22 13.78 -12.70
N PHE A 151 -0.06 13.64 -12.05
CA PHE A 151 0.28 12.44 -11.28
C PHE A 151 -0.73 12.21 -10.17
N LEU A 152 -1.01 13.23 -9.35
CA LEU A 152 -1.98 13.13 -8.27
C LEU A 152 -3.39 12.87 -8.79
N ALA A 153 -3.83 13.55 -9.85
CA ALA A 153 -5.17 13.37 -10.42
C ALA A 153 -5.39 11.95 -10.98
N LEU A 154 -4.39 11.41 -11.68
CA LEU A 154 -4.44 10.06 -12.24
C LEU A 154 -4.45 9.02 -11.13
N ASN A 155 -3.52 9.12 -10.17
CA ASN A 155 -3.45 8.19 -9.04
C ASN A 155 -4.69 8.27 -8.15
N ALA A 156 -5.27 9.46 -7.98
CA ALA A 156 -6.53 9.64 -7.26
C ALA A 156 -7.68 8.83 -7.89
N TYR A 157 -7.77 8.85 -9.22
CA TYR A 157 -8.77 8.06 -9.93
C TYR A 157 -8.53 6.56 -9.80
N LEU A 158 -7.28 6.10 -10.01
CA LEU A 158 -6.91 4.69 -9.96
C LEU A 158 -7.11 4.10 -8.57
N LEU A 159 -6.53 4.75 -7.56
CA LEU A 159 -6.51 4.29 -6.18
C LEU A 159 -7.90 4.35 -5.55
N GLY A 160 -8.67 5.41 -5.86
CA GLY A 160 -10.06 5.52 -5.43
C GLY A 160 -10.95 4.40 -5.98
N ARG A 161 -10.65 3.92 -7.19
CA ARG A 161 -11.33 2.77 -7.77
C ARG A 161 -10.87 1.45 -7.16
N ASP A 162 -9.57 1.26 -6.96
CA ASP A 162 -9.02 0.06 -6.30
C ASP A 162 -9.64 -0.11 -4.91
N MET A 163 -9.71 0.97 -4.13
CA MET A 163 -10.32 0.99 -2.80
C MET A 163 -11.80 0.60 -2.83
N ALA A 164 -12.57 1.13 -3.79
CA ALA A 164 -13.99 0.78 -3.94
C ALA A 164 -14.16 -0.70 -4.35
N ASP A 165 -13.33 -1.18 -5.27
CA ASP A 165 -13.34 -2.57 -5.73
C ASP A 165 -13.00 -3.57 -4.59
N MET A 166 -12.32 -3.13 -3.52
CA MET A 166 -12.03 -3.96 -2.33
C MET A 166 -13.24 -4.12 -1.39
N VAL A 167 -14.04 -3.07 -1.20
CA VAL A 167 -15.10 -3.05 -0.17
C VAL A 167 -16.51 -3.29 -0.74
N GLU A 168 -16.81 -2.79 -1.94
CA GLU A 168 -18.15 -2.89 -2.54
C GLU A 168 -18.60 -4.34 -2.78
N PRO A 169 -17.74 -5.27 -3.27
CA PRO A 169 -18.15 -6.66 -3.48
C PRO A 169 -18.49 -7.42 -2.18
N ARG A 170 -17.99 -6.95 -1.04
CA ARG A 170 -18.26 -7.55 0.28
C ARG A 170 -19.68 -7.24 0.77
N HIS A 171 -20.25 -6.11 0.33
CA HIS A 171 -21.57 -5.61 0.74
C HIS A 171 -22.44 -5.18 -0.45
N PRO A 172 -22.92 -6.14 -1.27
CA PRO A 172 -23.70 -5.82 -2.48
C PRO A 172 -25.05 -5.15 -2.20
N ALA A 173 -25.52 -5.19 -0.95
CA ALA A 173 -26.76 -4.54 -0.52
C ALA A 173 -26.60 -3.04 -0.23
N LEU A 174 -25.36 -2.53 -0.16
CA LEU A 174 -25.10 -1.11 0.07
C LEU A 174 -24.98 -0.35 -1.26
N PRO A 175 -25.39 0.93 -1.29
CA PRO A 175 -25.20 1.75 -2.48
C PRO A 175 -23.70 1.90 -2.81
N PRO A 176 -23.33 1.88 -4.10
CA PRO A 176 -21.94 2.04 -4.51
C PRO A 176 -21.43 3.44 -4.13
N ILE A 177 -20.13 3.53 -3.84
CA ILE A 177 -19.50 4.80 -3.50
C ILE A 177 -19.55 5.73 -4.71
N GLY A 178 -20.02 6.97 -4.52
CA GLY A 178 -20.13 7.95 -5.61
C GLY A 178 -18.78 8.31 -6.24
N ARG A 179 -18.79 8.65 -7.55
CA ARG A 179 -17.57 8.94 -8.33
C ARG A 179 -16.67 10.03 -7.70
N GLY A 180 -17.28 11.11 -7.20
CA GLY A 180 -16.55 12.19 -6.52
C GLY A 180 -15.91 11.73 -5.21
N SER A 181 -16.62 10.94 -4.41
CA SER A 181 -16.09 10.37 -3.16
C SER A 181 -14.96 9.38 -3.43
N ARG A 182 -15.07 8.55 -4.48
CA ARG A 182 -13.98 7.66 -4.92
C ARG A 182 -12.73 8.46 -5.26
N TRP A 183 -12.86 9.48 -6.09
CA TRP A 183 -11.72 10.31 -6.46
C TRP A 183 -11.08 11.01 -5.26
N LEU A 184 -11.87 11.56 -4.33
CA LEU A 184 -11.31 12.24 -3.16
C LEU A 184 -10.61 11.26 -2.20
N MET A 185 -11.16 10.07 -1.98
CA MET A 185 -10.47 9.00 -1.23
C MET A 185 -9.14 8.65 -1.86
N GLY A 186 -9.12 8.48 -3.18
CA GLY A 186 -7.89 8.19 -3.91
C GLY A 186 -6.89 9.35 -3.83
N LEU A 187 -7.33 10.60 -3.93
CA LEU A 187 -6.45 11.78 -3.82
C LEU A 187 -5.79 11.85 -2.45
N LEU A 188 -6.59 11.74 -1.39
CA LEU A 188 -6.11 11.73 -0.02
C LEU A 188 -5.09 10.61 0.21
N SER A 189 -5.38 9.43 -0.32
CA SER A 189 -4.48 8.28 -0.25
C SER A 189 -3.18 8.54 -1.02
N ALA A 190 -3.26 9.07 -2.25
CA ALA A 190 -2.10 9.41 -3.07
C ALA A 190 -1.19 10.44 -2.39
N ILE A 191 -1.77 11.43 -1.71
CA ILE A 191 -1.02 12.41 -0.91
C ILE A 191 -0.35 11.72 0.29
N ALA A 192 -1.04 10.83 1.00
CA ALA A 192 -0.46 10.08 2.12
C ALA A 192 0.73 9.21 1.69
N PHE A 193 0.68 8.64 0.48
CA PHE A 193 1.80 7.89 -0.10
C PHE A 193 3.02 8.76 -0.46
N LEU A 194 2.82 10.06 -0.69
CA LEU A 194 3.90 11.01 -0.99
C LEU A 194 4.72 11.38 0.25
N VAL A 195 4.12 11.32 1.44
CA VAL A 195 4.78 11.70 2.69
C VAL A 195 5.62 10.53 3.21
N PRO A 196 6.94 10.71 3.39
CA PRO A 196 7.80 9.69 3.99
C PRO A 196 7.28 9.28 5.37
N LEU A 197 7.47 8.01 5.75
CA LEU A 197 6.92 7.38 6.97
C LEU A 197 5.39 7.21 6.97
N ALA A 198 4.62 8.22 6.55
CA ALA A 198 3.17 8.11 6.44
C ALA A 198 2.76 7.08 5.38
N ASN A 199 3.58 6.90 4.34
CA ASN A 199 3.40 5.89 3.31
C ASN A 199 3.33 4.43 3.84
N LEU A 200 3.87 4.15 5.04
CA LEU A 200 3.75 2.85 5.71
C LEU A 200 2.34 2.59 6.22
N LEU A 201 1.67 3.64 6.64
CA LEU A 201 0.32 3.60 7.21
C LEU A 201 -0.74 3.91 6.17
N ALA A 202 -0.38 4.58 5.07
CA ALA A 202 -1.28 4.93 3.97
C ALA A 202 -2.11 3.74 3.47
N PRO A 203 -1.54 2.54 3.19
CA PRO A 203 -2.27 1.30 2.96
C PRO A 203 -3.47 1.05 3.90
N ILE A 204 -3.18 1.03 5.20
CA ILE A 204 -4.12 0.68 6.26
C ILE A 204 -5.19 1.77 6.36
N TRP A 205 -4.74 3.02 6.30
CA TRP A 205 -5.60 4.18 6.36
C TRP A 205 -6.55 4.26 5.17
N SER A 206 -6.07 4.00 3.96
CA SER A 206 -6.87 3.98 2.73
C SER A 206 -7.96 2.90 2.81
N ALA A 207 -7.60 1.68 3.21
CA ALA A 207 -8.55 0.58 3.37
C ALA A 207 -9.62 0.90 4.43
N ALA A 208 -9.21 1.41 5.60
CA ALA A 208 -10.14 1.83 6.65
C ALA A 208 -11.07 2.96 6.18
N MET A 209 -10.54 3.94 5.45
CA MET A 209 -11.33 5.03 4.88
C MET A 209 -12.38 4.50 3.90
N ALA A 210 -12.06 3.52 3.06
CA ALA A 210 -13.00 2.91 2.13
C ALA A 210 -14.18 2.23 2.87
N VAL A 211 -13.89 1.48 3.94
CA VAL A 211 -14.90 0.83 4.79
C VAL A 211 -15.83 1.87 5.43
N HIS A 212 -15.26 2.92 6.03
CA HIS A 212 -16.05 4.00 6.62
C HIS A 212 -16.84 4.80 5.59
N MET A 213 -16.35 4.95 4.37
CA MET A 213 -17.09 5.62 3.30
C MET A 213 -18.30 4.81 2.87
N LEU A 214 -18.15 3.50 2.69
CA LEU A 214 -19.21 2.60 2.28
C LEU A 214 -20.31 2.52 3.35
N HIS A 215 -19.95 2.29 4.61
CA HIS A 215 -20.93 2.20 5.70
C HIS A 215 -21.41 3.56 6.22
N GLY A 216 -20.63 4.62 6.03
CA GLY A 216 -20.99 5.99 6.42
C GLY A 216 -22.19 6.54 5.66
N GLN A 217 -22.43 6.07 4.43
CA GLN A 217 -23.64 6.42 3.67
C GLN A 217 -24.92 5.86 4.31
N ARG A 218 -24.82 4.79 5.11
CA ARG A 218 -25.96 4.15 5.79
C ARG A 218 -26.51 4.95 6.97
N LYS A 219 -25.78 5.97 7.46
CA LYS A 219 -26.21 6.85 8.58
C LYS A 219 -26.87 8.16 8.13
N SER A 220 -26.89 8.45 6.83
CA SER A 220 -27.48 9.67 6.27
C SER A 220 -28.71 9.43 5.39
N ALA A 221 -29.16 8.18 5.29
CA ALA A 221 -30.46 7.78 4.75
C ALA A 221 -31.34 7.35 5.93
#